data_AF-A0A9X0D534-F1
#
_entry.id   AF-A0A9X0D534-F1
#
_cell.length_a   1.000
_cell.length_b   1.000
_cell.length_c   1.000
_cell.angle_alpha   90.00
_cell.angle_beta   90.00
_cell.angle_gamma   90.00
#
_symmetry.space_group_name_H-M   'P 1'
#
loop_
_entity.id
_entity.type
_entity.pdbx_description
1 polymer ?
#
loop_
_entity_poly.entity_id
_entity_poly.type
_entity_poly.pdbx_seq_one_letter_code
_entity_poly.pdbx_strand_id
1 'polypeptide(L)'
;DECASSPCKNGASCNTTDDGYSCQPCPAGWQGKDCDEGVKSTNVNQALAKNGGTCENHPGGYSCSCDNGYTGKNCEQEINECANNPCLNGGKCHDEAGRYVCECPAGYEGTNCEN
;
A
#
# COMPACT_ATOMS: atom_id res chain seq x y z
N ASP A 1 -31.61 21.00 21.25
CA ASP A 1 -31.76 20.23 20.00
C ASP A 1 -30.58 20.60 19.15
N GLU A 2 -29.59 19.72 19.17
CA GLU A 2 -28.29 19.95 18.55
C GLU A 2 -28.37 19.89 17.02
N CYS A 3 -29.49 19.44 16.45
CA CYS A 3 -29.75 19.42 15.01
C CYS A 3 -30.37 20.72 14.48
N ALA A 4 -30.77 21.66 15.35
CA ALA A 4 -31.42 22.91 14.93
C ALA A 4 -30.54 23.79 14.01
N SER A 5 -29.21 23.67 14.12
CA SER A 5 -28.24 24.40 13.28
C SER A 5 -27.94 23.71 11.94
N SER A 6 -28.58 22.56 11.65
CA SER A 6 -28.30 21.73 10.46
C SER A 6 -26.79 21.49 10.25
N PRO A 7 -26.12 20.85 11.23
CA PRO A 7 -24.69 20.59 11.15
C PRO A 7 -24.33 19.64 10.00
N CYS A 8 -25.16 18.60 9.80
CA CYS A 8 -24.95 17.56 8.79
C CYS A 8 -25.05 18.11 7.35
N LYS A 9 -24.01 17.87 6.55
CA LYS A 9 -23.91 18.30 5.15
C LYS A 9 -24.23 17.18 4.18
N ASN A 10 -24.35 17.56 2.91
CA ASN A 10 -24.51 16.65 1.77
C ASN A 10 -25.75 15.73 1.80
N GLY A 11 -26.72 16.01 2.68
CA GLY A 11 -27.96 15.23 2.81
C GLY A 11 -27.89 14.14 3.87
N ALA A 12 -26.90 14.17 4.77
CA ALA A 12 -26.83 13.28 5.92
C ALA A 12 -27.95 13.55 6.95
N SER A 13 -28.48 12.50 7.58
CA SER A 13 -29.48 12.62 8.65
C SER A 13 -28.83 13.03 9.98
N CYS A 14 -29.43 14.00 10.66
CA CYS A 14 -28.99 14.46 11.98
C CYS A 14 -29.80 13.79 13.09
N ASN A 15 -29.11 13.24 14.09
CA ASN A 15 -29.73 12.69 15.30
C ASN A 15 -29.11 13.38 16.54
N THR A 16 -29.94 13.79 17.49
CA THR A 16 -29.46 14.28 18.80
C THR A 16 -29.05 13.08 19.65
N THR A 17 -27.91 13.18 20.34
CA THR A 17 -27.36 12.16 21.24
C THR A 17 -27.10 12.77 22.62
N ASP A 18 -26.83 11.92 23.63
CA ASP A 18 -26.50 12.39 24.99
C ASP A 18 -25.20 13.24 25.03
N ASP A 19 -24.31 13.02 24.06
CA ASP A 19 -23.05 13.75 23.88
C ASP A 19 -23.10 14.79 22.74
N GLY A 20 -24.31 15.17 22.29
CA GLY A 20 -24.52 16.23 21.31
C GLY A 20 -25.36 15.80 20.10
N TYR A 21 -24.70 15.60 18.95
CA TYR A 21 -25.36 15.14 17.72
C TYR A 21 -24.48 14.16 16.94
N SER A 22 -25.12 13.39 16.06
CA SER A 22 -24.47 12.52 15.09
C SER A 22 -25.08 12.68 13.70
N CYS A 23 -24.22 12.75 12.68
CA CYS A 23 -24.61 12.81 11.28
C CYS A 23 -24.41 11.43 10.64
N GLN A 24 -25.45 10.59 10.65
CA GLN A 24 -25.38 9.24 10.10
C GLN A 24 -26.71 8.77 9.50
N PRO A 25 -26.66 7.97 8.42
CA PRO A 25 -25.46 7.62 7.65
C PRO A 25 -24.95 8.81 6.79
N CYS A 26 -23.63 8.91 6.58
CA CYS A 26 -23.10 9.85 5.58
C CYS A 26 -23.40 9.34 4.15
N PRO A 27 -23.80 10.23 3.22
CA PRO A 27 -23.94 9.92 1.79
C PRO A 27 -22.63 9.42 1.17
N ALA A 28 -22.74 8.63 0.09
CA ALA A 28 -21.58 8.07 -0.60
C ALA A 28 -20.59 9.17 -1.03
N GLY A 29 -19.31 8.98 -0.68
CA GLY A 29 -18.24 9.94 -0.97
C GLY A 29 -18.02 11.01 0.10
N TRP A 30 -18.73 10.97 1.24
CA TRP A 30 -18.58 11.92 2.35
C TRP A 30 -18.28 11.24 3.69
N GLN A 31 -17.47 11.89 4.52
CA GLN A 31 -17.05 11.46 5.85
C GLN A 31 -16.90 12.66 6.79
N GLY A 32 -16.38 12.44 8.00
CA GLY A 32 -16.22 13.46 9.03
C GLY A 32 -17.46 13.56 9.91
N LYS A 33 -17.36 14.32 11.02
CA LYS A 33 -18.45 14.47 12.01
C LYS A 33 -19.70 15.08 11.38
N ASP A 34 -19.52 15.96 10.41
CA ASP A 34 -20.59 16.71 9.74
C ASP A 34 -20.87 16.20 8.32
N CYS A 35 -20.25 15.08 7.89
CA CYS A 35 -20.32 14.55 6.53
C CYS A 35 -19.94 15.59 5.44
N ASP A 36 -18.98 16.47 5.74
CA ASP A 36 -18.52 17.58 4.90
C ASP A 36 -17.11 17.37 4.32
N GLU A 37 -16.40 16.36 4.82
CA GLU A 37 -15.13 15.93 4.26
C GLU A 37 -15.39 14.97 3.11
N GLY A 38 -14.83 15.29 1.93
CA GLY A 38 -14.81 14.32 0.84
C GLY A 38 -14.04 13.08 1.28
N VAL A 39 -14.64 11.90 1.13
CA VAL A 39 -13.90 10.64 1.20
C VAL A 39 -12.89 10.70 0.07
N LYS A 40 -11.61 10.91 0.40
CA LYS A 40 -10.53 10.71 -0.57
C LYS A 40 -10.69 9.29 -1.08
N SER A 41 -10.89 9.13 -2.38
CA SER A 41 -11.27 7.88 -3.02
C SER A 41 -10.49 6.68 -2.45
N THR A 42 -11.17 5.83 -1.69
CA THR A 42 -11.16 4.37 -1.85
C THR A 42 -9.82 3.62 -1.89
N ASN A 43 -9.07 3.59 -0.80
CA ASN A 43 -8.00 2.60 -0.61
C ASN A 43 -8.40 1.51 0.40
N VAL A 44 -9.59 0.91 0.23
CA VAL A 44 -10.03 -0.26 1.04
C VAL A 44 -9.04 -1.41 0.91
N ASN A 45 -8.42 -1.54 -0.26
CA ASN A 45 -7.46 -2.59 -0.57
C ASN A 45 -6.02 -2.22 -0.20
N GLN A 46 -5.76 -1.03 0.36
CA GLN A 46 -4.42 -0.71 0.88
C GLN A 46 -4.01 -1.62 2.04
N ALA A 47 -4.97 -2.16 2.80
CA ALA A 47 -4.70 -3.19 3.81
C ALA A 47 -4.21 -4.52 3.20
N LEU A 48 -4.45 -4.77 1.91
CA LEU A 48 -3.94 -5.95 1.21
C LEU A 48 -2.46 -5.80 0.87
N ALA A 49 -1.99 -4.58 0.63
CA ALA A 49 -0.61 -4.32 0.24
C ALA A 49 0.39 -4.89 1.25
N LYS A 50 1.36 -5.63 0.75
CA LYS A 50 2.49 -6.19 1.51
C LYS A 50 3.78 -5.51 1.09
N ASN A 51 4.79 -5.63 1.95
CA ASN A 51 6.17 -5.24 1.66
C ASN A 51 6.32 -3.83 1.07
N GLY A 52 5.60 -2.85 1.62
CA GLY A 52 5.69 -1.44 1.21
C GLY A 52 4.84 -1.04 -0.01
N GLY A 53 4.16 -1.99 -0.67
CA GLY A 53 3.32 -1.70 -1.83
C GLY A 53 2.13 -0.76 -1.57
N THR A 54 1.53 -0.27 -2.65
CA THR A 54 0.32 0.58 -2.65
C THR A 54 -0.75 -0.02 -3.56
N CYS A 55 -1.97 -0.18 -3.06
CA CYS A 55 -3.06 -0.82 -3.80
C CYS A 55 -4.24 0.12 -3.99
N GLU A 56 -4.64 0.31 -5.24
CA GLU A 56 -5.71 1.22 -5.64
C GLU A 56 -6.88 0.45 -6.27
N ASN A 57 -8.11 0.88 -5.93
CA ASN A 57 -9.32 0.33 -6.52
C ASN A 57 -9.57 0.92 -7.91
N HIS A 58 -10.12 0.11 -8.80
CA HIS A 58 -10.61 0.54 -10.11
C HIS A 58 -11.89 -0.22 -10.49
N PRO A 59 -12.67 0.24 -11.49
CA PRO A 59 -13.81 -0.54 -11.98
C PRO A 59 -13.38 -1.96 -12.37
N GLY A 60 -14.01 -2.98 -11.80
CA GLY A 60 -13.69 -4.38 -12.04
C GLY A 60 -12.63 -5.01 -11.11
N GLY A 61 -12.05 -4.27 -10.15
CA GLY A 61 -11.13 -4.85 -9.17
C GLY A 61 -10.21 -3.86 -8.46
N TYR A 62 -8.98 -4.29 -8.23
CA TYR A 62 -7.89 -3.46 -7.71
C TYR A 62 -6.57 -3.88 -8.32
N SER A 63 -5.61 -2.98 -8.28
CA SER A 63 -4.24 -3.18 -8.72
C SER A 63 -3.28 -2.67 -7.66
N CYS A 64 -2.18 -3.39 -7.45
CA CYS A 64 -1.12 -2.98 -6.54
C CYS A 64 0.15 -2.60 -7.30
N SER A 65 0.76 -1.50 -6.89
CA SER A 65 2.11 -1.11 -7.24
C SER A 65 3.05 -1.59 -6.14
N CYS A 66 4.06 -2.37 -6.50
CA CYS A 66 4.99 -2.97 -5.56
C CYS A 66 6.28 -2.17 -5.48
N ASP A 67 6.84 -2.12 -4.27
CA ASP A 67 8.19 -1.62 -4.06
C ASP A 67 9.21 -2.51 -4.78
N ASN A 68 10.39 -1.96 -5.01
CA ASN A 68 11.48 -2.67 -5.66
C ASN A 68 11.82 -3.95 -4.89
N GLY A 69 11.99 -5.07 -5.62
CA GLY A 69 12.23 -6.39 -5.03
C GLY A 69 10.98 -7.21 -4.76
N TYR A 70 9.78 -6.70 -5.04
CA TYR A 70 8.54 -7.45 -4.77
C TYR A 70 7.62 -7.54 -5.98
N THR A 71 6.80 -8.59 -5.99
CA THR A 71 5.82 -8.92 -7.02
C THR A 71 4.63 -9.67 -6.43
N GLY A 72 3.68 -10.07 -7.27
CA GLY A 72 2.43 -10.70 -6.87
C GLY A 72 1.26 -9.71 -6.83
N LYS A 73 0.05 -10.22 -6.62
CA LYS A 73 -1.17 -9.41 -6.70
C LYS A 73 -1.22 -8.34 -5.62
N ASN A 74 -0.64 -8.64 -4.46
CA ASN A 74 -0.60 -7.81 -3.27
C ASN A 74 0.84 -7.48 -2.85
N CYS A 75 1.83 -7.66 -3.74
CA CYS A 75 3.25 -7.48 -3.44
C CYS A 75 3.78 -8.45 -2.36
N GLU A 76 3.16 -9.62 -2.25
CA GLU A 76 3.47 -10.63 -1.24
C GLU A 76 4.67 -11.51 -1.57
N GLN A 77 5.12 -11.49 -2.82
CA GLN A 77 6.21 -12.33 -3.30
C GLN A 77 7.47 -11.48 -3.41
N GLU A 78 8.55 -11.92 -2.78
CA GLU A 78 9.87 -11.33 -2.99
C GLU A 78 10.48 -11.89 -4.29
N ILE A 79 11.15 -11.03 -5.05
CA ILE A 79 11.78 -11.36 -6.31
C ILE A 79 13.15 -11.94 -5.99
N ASN A 80 13.41 -13.18 -6.41
CA ASN A 80 14.75 -13.73 -6.29
C ASN A 80 15.69 -13.12 -7.35
N GLU A 81 16.45 -12.10 -6.98
CA GLU A 81 17.45 -11.47 -7.84
C GLU A 81 18.63 -12.40 -8.16
N CYS A 82 18.85 -13.43 -7.36
CA CYS A 82 19.84 -14.48 -7.61
C CYS A 82 19.41 -15.52 -8.66
N ALA A 83 18.16 -15.51 -9.15
CA ALA A 83 17.61 -16.58 -10.00
C ALA A 83 18.40 -16.81 -11.31
N ASN A 84 19.05 -15.77 -11.82
CA ASN A 84 19.87 -15.85 -13.04
C ASN A 84 21.35 -16.09 -12.78
N ASN A 85 21.76 -16.38 -11.54
CA ASN A 85 23.15 -16.57 -11.12
C ASN A 85 24.08 -15.42 -11.57
N PRO A 86 23.84 -14.18 -11.08
CA PRO A 86 24.60 -13.02 -11.53
C PRO A 86 26.07 -13.02 -11.08
N CYS A 87 26.39 -13.74 -9.99
CA CYS A 87 27.75 -13.83 -9.46
C CYS A 87 28.62 -14.78 -10.28
N LEU A 88 29.72 -14.26 -10.81
CA LEU A 88 30.69 -14.97 -11.65
C LEU A 88 31.79 -15.60 -10.80
N ASN A 89 32.66 -16.37 -11.46
CA ASN A 89 33.90 -16.92 -10.88
C ASN A 89 33.72 -17.72 -9.58
N GLY A 90 32.54 -18.33 -9.39
CA GLY A 90 32.21 -19.10 -8.19
C GLY A 90 31.78 -18.25 -6.99
N GLY A 91 31.46 -16.97 -7.21
CA GLY A 91 30.87 -16.11 -6.19
C GLY A 91 29.53 -16.62 -5.68
N LYS A 92 29.29 -16.46 -4.38
CA LYS A 92 28.03 -16.85 -3.75
C LYS A 92 27.05 -15.69 -3.81
N CYS A 93 25.89 -15.92 -4.43
CA CYS A 93 24.83 -14.93 -4.51
C CYS A 93 23.99 -14.94 -3.22
N HIS A 94 23.76 -13.75 -2.68
CA HIS A 94 22.85 -13.48 -1.58
C HIS A 94 21.71 -12.61 -2.09
N ASP A 95 20.51 -13.13 -1.94
CA ASP A 95 19.26 -12.49 -2.33
C ASP A 95 18.89 -11.42 -1.30
N GLU A 96 18.56 -10.22 -1.75
CA GLU A 96 18.04 -9.16 -0.89
C GLU A 96 16.95 -8.39 -1.62
N ALA A 97 15.92 -7.91 -0.90
CA ALA A 97 14.82 -7.20 -1.53
C ALA A 97 15.30 -6.05 -2.46
N GLY A 98 15.17 -6.26 -3.77
CA GLY A 98 15.45 -5.28 -4.82
C GLY A 98 16.89 -5.28 -5.33
N ARG A 99 17.76 -6.14 -4.80
CA ARG A 99 19.17 -6.23 -5.19
C ARG A 99 19.78 -7.57 -4.77
N TYR A 100 20.78 -8.05 -5.51
CA TYR A 100 21.62 -9.13 -5.03
C TYR A 100 22.95 -8.60 -4.49
N VAL A 101 23.60 -9.41 -3.66
CA VAL A 101 25.00 -9.22 -3.24
C VAL A 101 25.81 -10.46 -3.58
N CYS A 102 26.94 -10.27 -4.25
CA CYS A 102 27.89 -11.33 -4.50
C CYS A 102 28.99 -11.34 -3.42
N GLU A 103 29.14 -12.48 -2.74
CA GLU A 103 30.29 -12.77 -1.91
C GLU A 103 31.38 -13.39 -2.78
N CYS A 104 32.42 -12.62 -3.05
CA CYS A 104 33.47 -13.01 -3.98
C CYS A 104 34.53 -13.91 -3.32
N PRO A 105 35.03 -14.94 -4.02
CA PRO A 105 36.16 -15.72 -3.56
C PRO A 105 37.43 -14.88 -3.49
N ALA A 106 38.43 -15.35 -2.74
CA ALA A 106 39.69 -14.64 -2.59
C ALA A 106 40.36 -14.37 -3.96
N GLY A 107 40.69 -13.12 -4.22
CA GLY A 107 41.31 -12.67 -5.47
C GLY A 107 40.32 -12.22 -6.55
N TYR A 108 39.01 -12.26 -6.31
CA TYR A 108 37.99 -11.69 -7.19
C TYR A 108 37.29 -10.48 -6.57
N GLU A 109 36.93 -9.51 -7.40
CA GLU A 109 36.26 -8.25 -7.02
C GLU A 109 35.23 -7.82 -8.08
N GLY A 110 34.47 -6.75 -7.77
CA GLY A 110 33.38 -6.24 -8.61
C GLY A 110 32.00 -6.65 -8.10
N THR A 111 30.96 -6.02 -8.64
CA THR A 111 29.57 -6.27 -8.22
C THR A 111 29.17 -7.73 -8.46
N ASN A 112 29.72 -8.33 -9.51
CA ASN A 112 29.41 -9.69 -9.95
C ASN A 112 30.62 -10.62 -9.80
N CYS A 113 31.64 -10.24 -9.03
CA CYS A 113 32.92 -10.97 -8.91
C CYS A 113 33.60 -11.21 -10.27
N GLU A 114 33.48 -10.26 -11.19
CA GLU A 114 33.93 -10.38 -12.58
C GLU A 114 35.41 -10.07 -12.80
N ASN A 115 36.08 -9.43 -11.83
CA ASN A 115 37.49 -9.00 -11.92
C ASN A 115 38.40 -9.80 -10.99
#